data_AF-A0A965IW37-F1
#
_entry.id   AF-A0A965IW37-F1
#
_cell.length_a   1.000
_cell.length_b   1.000
_cell.length_c   1.000
_cell.angle_alpha   90.00
_cell.angle_beta   90.00
_cell.angle_gamma   90.00
#
_symmetry.space_group_name_H-M   'P 1'
#
loop_
_entity.id
_entity.type
_entity.pdbx_description
1 polymer ?
#
loop_
_entity_poly.entity_id
_entity_poly.type
_entity_poly.pdbx_seq_one_letter_code
_entity_poly.pdbx_strand_id
1 'polypeptide(L)' 'MAYKHTNSKGVTYFLNSKEVTLRGGKLQTIYYFSKDERPEAVQDIPAGFMVNENPRNGFLTVKRK' A
#
# COMPACT_ATOMS: atom_id res chain seq x y z
N MET A 1 -7.60 -9.27 -9.80
CA MET A 1 -8.00 -9.06 -8.39
C MET A 1 -6.95 -8.18 -7.75
N ALA A 2 -7.33 -7.27 -6.85
CA ALA A 2 -6.36 -6.48 -6.10
C ALA A 2 -5.45 -7.35 -5.23
N TYR A 3 -4.20 -6.94 -5.08
CA TYR A 3 -3.28 -7.52 -4.11
C TYR A 3 -3.86 -7.30 -2.70
N LYS A 4 -3.93 -8.38 -1.93
CA LYS A 4 -4.39 -8.37 -0.54
C LYS A 4 -3.34 -8.96 0.38
N HIS A 5 -3.26 -8.44 1.59
CA HIS A 5 -2.37 -8.93 2.63
C HIS A 5 -3.08 -8.94 3.97
N THR A 6 -2.99 -10.07 4.68
CA THR A 6 -3.53 -10.21 6.03
C THR A 6 -2.38 -10.02 7.01
N ASN A 7 -2.50 -9.05 7.91
CA ASN A 7 -1.48 -8.76 8.91
C ASN A 7 -1.46 -9.80 10.03
N SER A 8 -0.48 -9.71 10.94
CA SER A 8 -0.38 -10.60 12.11
C SER A 8 -1.59 -10.60 13.05
N LYS A 9 -2.46 -9.59 12.95
CA LYS A 9 -3.70 -9.45 13.73
C LYS A 9 -4.95 -9.99 13.02
N GLY A 10 -4.78 -10.65 11.87
CA GLY A 10 -5.90 -11.22 11.09
C GLY A 10 -6.71 -10.19 10.29
N VAL A 11 -6.26 -8.93 10.21
CA VAL A 11 -6.92 -7.87 9.44
C VAL A 11 -6.40 -7.89 8.01
N THR A 12 -7.32 -8.01 7.06
CA THR A 12 -7.00 -7.97 5.62
C THR A 12 -7.01 -6.54 5.11
N TYR A 13 -5.97 -6.21 4.35
CA TYR A 13 -5.84 -4.95 3.64
C TYR A 13 -5.60 -5.19 2.15
N PHE A 14 -5.96 -4.20 1.36
CA PHE A 14 -5.79 -4.17 -0.09
C PHE A 14 -4.76 -3.10 -0.45
N LEU A 15 -3.92 -3.40 -1.44
CA LEU A 15 -2.95 -2.46 -1.98
C LEU A 15 -3.64 -1.56 -3.00
N ASN A 16 -3.61 -0.26 -2.74
CA ASN A 16 -4.12 0.77 -3.62
C ASN A 16 -3.01 1.73 -4.03
N SER A 17 -3.18 2.38 -5.19
CA SER A 17 -2.25 3.39 -5.70
C SER A 17 -2.92 4.74 -5.76
N LYS A 18 -2.21 5.85 -5.66
CA LYS A 18 -2.79 7.17 -5.94
C LYS A 18 -1.75 8.09 -6.50
N GLU A 19 -2.09 8.86 -7.52
CA GLU A 19 -1.25 9.96 -7.96
C GLU A 19 -1.46 11.15 -7.03
N VAL A 20 -0.37 11.63 -6.44
CA VAL A 20 -0.36 12.78 -5.54
C VAL A 20 0.66 13.80 -5.99
N THR A 21 0.32 15.07 -5.82
CA THR A 21 1.26 16.18 -6.00
C THR A 21 1.97 16.42 -4.68
N LEU A 22 3.28 16.16 -4.64
CA LEU A 22 4.09 16.43 -3.47
C LEU A 22 4.34 17.93 -3.29
N ARG A 23 4.76 18.31 -2.08
CA ARG A 23 5.22 19.65 -1.79
C ARG A 23 6.38 20.00 -2.74
N GLY A 24 6.17 21.01 -3.60
CA GLY A 24 7.09 21.37 -4.68
C GLY A 24 6.59 21.04 -6.09
N GLY A 25 5.35 20.56 -6.25
CA GLY A 25 4.69 20.39 -7.55
C GLY A 25 5.03 19.09 -8.28
N LYS A 26 5.87 18.23 -7.69
CA LYS A 26 6.23 16.94 -8.29
C LYS A 26 5.07 15.96 -8.17
N LEU A 27 4.61 15.43 -9.31
CA LEU A 27 3.68 14.31 -9.35
C LEU A 27 4.40 13.01 -8.97
N GLN A 28 3.78 12.23 -8.10
CA GLN A 28 4.28 10.92 -7.70
C GLN A 28 3.12 9.97 -7.44
N THR A 29 3.23 8.75 -7.95
CA THR A 29 2.37 7.63 -7.54
C THR A 29 2.82 7.13 -6.17
N ILE A 30 1.90 7.15 -5.21
CA ILE A 30 2.07 6.50 -3.90
C ILE A 30 1.32 5.18 -3.87
N TYR A 31 1.79 4.26 -3.05
CA TYR A 31 1.15 2.98 -2.78
C TYR A 31 0.82 2.90 -1.29
N TYR A 32 -0.38 2.44 -0.96
CA TYR A 32 -0.88 2.41 0.41
C TYR A 32 -1.84 1.24 0.64
N PHE A 33 -1.94 0.80 1.89
CA PHE A 33 -2.88 -0.23 2.31
C PHE A 33 -4.14 0.39 2.93
N SER A 34 -5.32 -0.09 2.53
CA SER A 34 -6.61 0.21 3.17
C SER A 34 -7.43 -1.06 3.36
N LYS A 35 -8.49 -1.00 4.18
CA LYS A 35 -9.34 -2.16 4.48
C LYS A 35 -10.32 -2.50 3.34
N ASP A 36 -10.46 -1.58 2.41
CA ASP A 36 -11.31 -1.59 1.22
C ASP A 36 -10.45 -1.67 -0.05
N GLU A 37 -10.93 -2.45 -1.02
CA GLU A 37 -10.46 -2.43 -2.41
C GLU A 37 -11.03 -1.18 -3.10
N ARG A 38 -10.15 -0.34 -3.62
CA ARG A 38 -10.54 0.91 -4.28
C ARG A 38 -10.46 0.76 -5.80
N PRO A 39 -11.10 1.66 -6.58
CA PRO A 39 -10.98 1.63 -8.05
C PRO A 39 -9.54 1.62 -8.55
N GLU A 40 -8.65 2.26 -7.79
CA GLU A 40 -7.22 2.38 -8.05
C GLU A 40 -6.36 1.28 -7.40
N ALA A 41 -6.97 0.14 -7.08
CA ALA A 41 -6.30 -1.03 -6.53
C ALA A 41 -5.26 -1.62 -7.51
N VAL A 42 -4.16 -2.11 -6.95
CA VAL A 42 -3.04 -2.66 -7.73
C VAL A 42 -3.05 -4.17 -7.60
N GLN A 43 -2.78 -4.86 -8.70
CA GLN A 43 -2.80 -6.33 -8.74
C GLN A 43 -1.62 -6.96 -8.01
N ASP A 44 -0.46 -6.29 -8.00
CA ASP A 44 0.78 -6.78 -7.40
C ASP A 44 1.60 -5.66 -6.76
N ILE A 45 2.54 -6.03 -5.89
CA ILE A 45 3.53 -5.11 -5.36
C ILE A 45 4.49 -4.70 -6.50
N PRO A 46 4.64 -3.40 -6.80
CA PRO A 46 5.55 -2.96 -7.86
C PRO A 46 7.01 -3.35 -7.59
N ALA A 47 7.78 -3.53 -8.67
CA ALA A 47 9.20 -3.85 -8.60
C ALA A 47 9.97 -2.83 -7.74
N GLY A 48 10.84 -3.33 -6.87
CA GLY A 48 11.62 -2.49 -5.96
C GLY A 48 10.89 -2.06 -4.68
N PHE A 49 9.66 -2.52 -4.46
CA PHE A 49 8.93 -2.31 -3.20
C PHE A 49 8.74 -3.62 -2.43
N MET A 50 8.44 -3.49 -1.14
CA MET A 50 8.11 -4.58 -0.24
C MET A 50 7.08 -4.15 0.80
N VAL A 51 6.29 -5.10 1.28
CA VAL A 51 5.35 -4.89 2.40
C VAL A 51 6.13 -4.90 3.71
N ASN A 52 5.76 -4.00 4.60
CA ASN A 52 6.30 -3.92 5.94
C ASN A 52 5.15 -3.78 6.94
N GLU A 53 5.08 -4.70 7.90
CA GLU A 53 4.14 -4.57 9.01
C GLU A 53 4.80 -3.78 10.16
N ASN A 54 4.09 -2.79 10.69
CA ASN A 54 4.52 -2.08 11.88
C ASN A 54 4.24 -2.94 13.12
N PRO A 55 5.28 -3.35 13.88
CA PRO A 55 5.10 -4.27 15.01
C PRO A 55 4.27 -3.69 16.16
N ARG A 56 4.17 -2.36 16.28
CA ARG A 56 3.43 -1.71 17.38
C ARG A 56 1.92 -1.79 17.20
N ASN A 57 1.43 -1.67 15.96
CA ASN A 57 0.00 -1.57 15.69
C ASN A 57 -0.52 -2.56 14.64
N GLY A 58 0.36 -3.27 13.93
CA GLY A 58 0.02 -4.20 12.84
C GLY A 58 -0.34 -3.49 11.53
N PHE A 59 -0.07 -2.19 11.39
CA PHE A 59 -0.38 -1.46 10.16
C PHE A 59 0.62 -1.82 9.06
N LEU A 60 0.11 -2.08 7.85
CA LEU A 60 0.92 -2.43 6.70
C LEU A 60 1.32 -1.16 5.93
N THR A 61 2.60 -1.06 5.60
CA THR A 61 3.14 -0.02 4.74
C THR A 61 3.88 -0.63 3.57
N VAL A 62 4.04 0.16 2.50
CA VAL A 62 4.89 -0.17 1.37
C VAL A 62 6.18 0.61 1.53
N LYS A 63 7.32 -0.07 1.54
CA LYS A 63 8.65 0.56 1.57
C LYS A 63 9.44 0.15 0.33
N ARG A 64 10.35 1.03 -0.10
CA ARG A 64 11.35 0.66 -1.11
C ARG A 64 12.29 -0.39 -0.50
N LYS A 65 12.67 -1.39 -1.31
CA LYS A 65 13.72 -2.34 -0.96
C LYS A 65 15.05 -1.63 -0.76
#